data_AF-A0A9E0BNX5-F1
#
_entry.id   AF-A0A9E0BNX5-F1
#
_cell.length_a   1.000
_cell.length_b   1.000
_cell.length_c   1.000
_cell.angle_alpha   90.00
_cell.angle_beta   90.00
_cell.angle_gamma   90.00
#
_symmetry.space_group_name_H-M   'P 1'
#
loop_
_entity.id
_entity.type
_entity.pdbx_description
1 polymer ?
#
loop_
_entity_poly.entity_id
_entity_poly.type
_entity_poly.pdbx_seq_one_letter_code
_entity_poly.pdbx_strand_id
1 'polypeptide(L)'
;FFEHLANRRFPAGRFIRKPDQLDYLQEPDIFHDVFGHVPMLTDPVFADYVQAYGEGGLSALGRGQLHNLARLYWYTVEFGLLETPAGLRIYGAGIVSSHAESIFALDDPSPNRLGFNLERVMRTPYRIDDFQQVYFVIPSLKALLDATLQDFGALYGRLATSGDIPIAAIAPGDRVFTAGSQAYAAKA
;
A
#
# COMPACT_ATOMS: atom_id res chain seq x y z
N PHE A 1 6.44 13.33 -8.71
CA PHE A 1 5.38 12.37 -8.33
C PHE A 1 4.22 13.07 -7.61
N PHE A 2 4.37 13.53 -6.36
CA PHE A 2 3.29 14.15 -5.57
C PHE A 2 2.54 15.30 -6.28
N GLU A 3 3.25 16.20 -6.95
CA GLU A 3 2.63 17.29 -7.73
C GLU A 3 1.67 16.78 -8.80
N HIS A 4 1.98 15.65 -9.47
CA HIS A 4 1.07 15.07 -10.45
C HIS A 4 -0.21 14.59 -9.77
N LEU A 5 -0.09 13.81 -8.69
CA LEU A 5 -1.25 13.28 -7.97
C LEU A 5 -2.13 14.40 -7.40
N ALA A 6 -1.52 15.43 -6.80
CA ALA A 6 -2.21 16.61 -6.26
C ALA A 6 -3.05 17.35 -7.31
N ASN A 7 -2.69 17.21 -8.60
CA ASN A 7 -3.39 17.84 -9.70
C ASN A 7 -4.12 16.83 -10.60
N ARG A 8 -4.50 15.67 -10.04
CA ARG A 8 -5.26 14.62 -10.75
C ARG A 8 -4.59 14.14 -12.04
N ARG A 9 -3.26 14.05 -12.03
CA ARG A 9 -2.44 13.45 -13.09
C ARG A 9 -1.78 12.21 -12.53
N PHE A 10 -1.98 11.05 -13.16
CA PHE A 10 -1.26 9.83 -12.79
C PHE A 10 -0.05 9.64 -13.72
N PRO A 11 1.20 9.66 -13.21
CA PRO A 11 2.38 9.38 -14.02
C PRO A 11 2.47 7.88 -14.31
N ALA A 12 2.84 7.51 -15.54
CA ALA A 12 3.01 6.11 -15.94
C ALA A 12 4.29 5.93 -16.78
N GLY A 13 4.93 4.78 -16.61
CA GLY A 13 6.09 4.33 -17.35
C GLY A 13 5.80 4.20 -18.85
N ARG A 14 6.81 4.52 -19.67
CA ARG A 14 6.72 4.47 -21.14
C ARG A 14 7.51 3.28 -21.72
N PHE A 15 7.50 2.15 -21.03
CA PHE A 15 8.12 0.91 -21.50
C PHE A 15 7.30 -0.29 -21.03
N ILE A 16 7.52 -1.45 -21.64
CA ILE A 16 6.84 -2.71 -21.29
C ILE A 16 7.89 -3.77 -20.97
N ARG A 17 7.62 -4.63 -19.99
CA ARG A 17 8.47 -5.77 -19.63
C ARG A 17 8.73 -6.70 -20.82
N LYS A 18 9.87 -7.37 -20.80
CA LYS A 18 10.18 -8.43 -21.77
C LYS A 18 9.49 -9.75 -21.40
N PRO A 19 9.38 -10.72 -22.33
CA PRO A 19 8.77 -12.03 -22.05
C PRO A 19 9.42 -12.81 -20.90
N ASP A 20 10.72 -12.66 -20.68
CA ASP A 20 11.48 -13.27 -19.57
C ASP A 20 11.26 -12.59 -18.22
N GLN A 21 10.51 -11.48 -18.20
CA GLN A 21 10.20 -10.68 -17.01
C GLN A 21 8.70 -10.68 -16.69
N LEU A 22 7.92 -11.60 -17.28
CA LEU A 22 6.46 -11.64 -17.12
C LEU A 22 6.03 -11.82 -15.66
N ASP A 23 6.70 -12.71 -14.93
CA ASP A 23 6.32 -13.08 -13.56
C ASP A 23 6.75 -12.02 -12.53
N TYR A 24 7.87 -11.33 -12.76
CA TYR A 24 8.36 -10.27 -11.89
C TYR A 24 9.26 -9.29 -12.66
N LEU A 25 9.03 -8.00 -12.43
CA LEU A 25 9.89 -6.91 -12.88
C LEU A 25 10.06 -5.93 -11.71
N GLN A 26 11.30 -5.55 -11.41
CA GLN A 26 11.60 -4.64 -10.31
C GLN A 26 11.14 -3.20 -10.61
N GLU A 27 11.32 -2.73 -11.84
CA GLU A 27 10.83 -1.42 -12.26
C GLU A 27 9.35 -1.46 -12.69
N PRO A 28 8.53 -0.46 -12.32
CA PRO A 28 7.15 -0.38 -12.78
C PRO A 28 7.12 -0.10 -14.29
N ASP A 29 6.56 -1.04 -15.05
CA ASP A 29 6.30 -0.89 -16.48
C ASP A 29 4.89 -0.37 -16.76
N ILE A 30 4.58 -0.09 -18.03
CA ILE A 30 3.26 0.43 -18.43
C ILE A 30 2.12 -0.53 -18.06
N PHE A 31 2.37 -1.84 -17.99
CA PHE A 31 1.36 -2.79 -17.54
C PHE A 31 1.04 -2.57 -16.06
N HIS A 32 2.05 -2.54 -15.19
CA HIS A 32 1.84 -2.23 -13.77
C HIS A 32 1.12 -0.89 -13.59
N ASP A 33 1.63 0.19 -14.21
CA ASP A 33 1.09 1.54 -14.01
C ASP A 33 -0.32 1.69 -14.57
N VAL A 34 -0.57 1.24 -15.81
CA VAL A 34 -1.87 1.46 -16.45
C VAL A 34 -2.89 0.39 -16.06
N PHE A 35 -2.53 -0.89 -16.10
CA PHE A 35 -3.47 -1.96 -15.75
C PHE A 35 -3.70 -2.04 -14.24
N GLY A 36 -2.65 -1.85 -13.43
CA GLY A 36 -2.74 -1.95 -11.97
C GLY A 36 -3.43 -0.74 -11.32
N HIS A 37 -3.01 0.49 -11.66
CA HIS A 37 -3.48 1.68 -10.93
C HIS A 37 -4.71 2.35 -11.55
N VAL A 38 -4.73 2.52 -12.87
CA VAL A 38 -5.72 3.41 -13.53
C VAL A 38 -7.18 2.97 -13.36
N PRO A 39 -7.55 1.67 -13.38
CA PRO A 39 -8.94 1.26 -13.20
C PRO A 39 -9.55 1.77 -11.89
N MET A 40 -8.78 1.73 -10.78
CA MET A 40 -9.26 2.19 -9.47
C MET A 40 -9.48 3.70 -9.42
N LEU A 41 -8.80 4.49 -10.27
CA LEU A 41 -9.01 5.94 -10.37
C LEU A 41 -10.37 6.31 -10.99
N THR A 42 -11.12 5.34 -11.50
CA THR A 42 -12.51 5.56 -11.95
C THR A 42 -13.50 5.64 -10.79
N ASP A 43 -13.13 5.12 -9.62
CA ASP A 43 -13.89 5.33 -8.39
C ASP A 43 -13.57 6.73 -7.81
N PRO A 44 -14.57 7.60 -7.59
CA PRO A 44 -14.33 8.97 -7.16
C PRO A 44 -13.73 9.05 -5.75
N VAL A 45 -14.07 8.13 -4.86
CA VAL A 45 -13.54 8.13 -3.48
C VAL A 45 -12.06 7.75 -3.49
N PHE A 46 -11.68 6.76 -4.31
CA PHE A 46 -10.27 6.40 -4.45
C PHE A 46 -9.47 7.49 -5.17
N ALA A 47 -10.04 8.12 -6.21
CA ALA A 47 -9.40 9.24 -6.90
C ALA A 47 -9.15 10.43 -5.97
N ASP A 48 -10.12 10.79 -5.13
CA ASP A 48 -9.97 11.85 -4.13
C ASP A 48 -8.93 11.48 -3.07
N TYR A 49 -8.83 10.20 -2.67
CA TYR A 49 -7.78 9.72 -1.78
C TYR A 49 -6.37 9.88 -2.40
N VAL A 50 -6.20 9.48 -3.66
CA VAL A 50 -4.92 9.62 -4.37
C VAL A 50 -4.53 11.10 -4.53
N GLN A 51 -5.50 11.98 -4.79
CA GLN A 51 -5.26 13.42 -4.82
C GLN A 51 -4.84 13.96 -3.45
N ALA A 52 -5.59 13.63 -2.39
CA ALA A 52 -5.28 14.05 -1.02
C ALA A 52 -3.90 13.55 -0.57
N TYR A 53 -3.51 12.35 -0.96
CA TYR A 53 -2.15 11.82 -0.77
C TYR A 53 -1.10 12.69 -1.49
N GLY A 54 -1.35 13.09 -2.74
CA GLY A 54 -0.51 14.02 -3.49
C GLY A 54 -0.30 15.35 -2.77
N GLU A 55 -1.39 15.97 -2.33
CA GLU A 55 -1.38 17.24 -1.60
C GLU A 55 -0.67 17.10 -0.24
N GLY A 56 -0.95 16.01 0.48
CA GLY A 56 -0.30 15.66 1.75
C GLY A 56 1.21 15.50 1.59
N GLY A 57 1.66 14.86 0.51
CA GLY A 57 3.07 14.73 0.16
C GLY A 57 3.78 16.06 -0.08
N LEU A 58 3.12 17.00 -0.76
CA LEU A 58 3.65 18.35 -0.94
C LEU A 58 3.80 19.09 0.40
N SER A 59 2.87 18.90 1.35
CA SER A 59 2.98 19.50 2.69
C SER A 59 4.03 18.83 3.58
N ALA A 60 4.35 17.56 3.31
CA ALA A 60 5.38 16.79 4.02
C ALA A 60 6.81 17.10 3.55
N LEU A 61 6.95 17.68 2.35
CA LEU A 61 8.24 18.16 1.84
C LEU A 61 8.83 19.16 2.85
N GLY A 62 10.00 18.81 3.39
CA GLY A 62 10.68 19.62 4.41
C GLY A 62 10.48 19.17 5.86
N ARG A 63 9.58 18.21 6.15
CA ARG A 63 9.38 17.65 7.51
C ARG A 63 10.15 16.36 7.79
N GLY A 64 10.86 15.81 6.80
CA GLY A 64 11.61 14.55 6.93
C GLY A 64 10.74 13.28 7.00
N GLN A 65 9.42 13.38 6.76
CA GLN A 65 8.45 12.27 6.93
C GLN A 65 8.03 11.62 5.60
N LEU A 66 8.78 11.86 4.51
CA LEU A 66 8.45 11.27 3.20
C LEU A 66 8.45 9.75 3.22
N HIS A 67 9.32 9.13 4.02
CA HIS A 67 9.38 7.67 4.16
C HIS A 67 8.10 7.08 4.77
N ASN A 68 7.45 7.79 5.70
CA ASN A 68 6.17 7.35 6.27
C ASN A 68 5.04 7.43 5.23
N LEU A 69 5.03 8.48 4.41
CA LEU A 69 4.08 8.58 3.29
C LEU A 69 4.35 7.52 2.22
N ALA A 70 5.61 7.17 1.97
CA ALA A 70 5.94 6.07 1.06
C ALA A 70 5.38 4.74 1.57
N ARG A 71 5.46 4.47 2.88
CA ARG A 71 4.85 3.28 3.51
C ARG A 71 3.32 3.30 3.40
N LEU A 72 2.70 4.46 3.61
CA LEU A 72 1.26 4.60 3.43
C LEU A 72 0.86 4.21 2.01
N TYR A 73 1.50 4.77 0.99
CA TYR A 73 1.24 4.45 -0.42
C TYR A 73 1.48 2.98 -0.74
N TRP A 74 2.58 2.42 -0.23
CA TRP A 74 2.94 1.03 -0.44
C TRP A 74 1.87 0.07 0.11
N TYR A 75 1.43 0.27 1.35
CA TYR A 75 0.47 -0.62 1.99
C TYR A 75 -0.99 -0.34 1.64
N THR A 76 -1.25 0.63 0.77
CA THR A 76 -2.59 0.93 0.28
C THR A 76 -2.66 0.83 -1.24
N VAL A 77 -2.13 1.81 -1.95
CA VAL A 77 -2.20 1.91 -3.41
C VAL A 77 -1.49 0.75 -4.09
N GLU A 78 -0.38 0.25 -3.53
CA GLU A 78 0.37 -0.84 -4.14
C GLU A 78 -0.06 -2.23 -3.66
N PHE A 79 -0.19 -2.42 -2.35
CA PHE A 79 -0.42 -3.74 -1.73
C PHE A 79 -1.60 -3.76 -0.74
N GLY A 80 -2.61 -2.92 -0.97
CA GLY A 80 -3.81 -2.88 -0.13
C GLY A 80 -4.83 -3.98 -0.43
N LEU A 81 -5.46 -4.47 0.65
CA LEU A 81 -6.63 -5.35 0.59
C LEU A 81 -7.88 -4.64 1.10
N LEU A 82 -9.04 -5.06 0.62
CA LEU A 82 -10.36 -4.52 0.97
C LEU A 82 -11.22 -5.63 1.60
N GLU A 83 -11.80 -5.34 2.76
CA GLU A 83 -12.81 -6.18 3.38
C GLU A 83 -14.15 -6.03 2.63
N THR A 84 -14.77 -7.13 2.25
CA THR A 84 -16.12 -7.14 1.66
C THR A 84 -16.99 -8.21 2.33
N PRO A 85 -18.33 -8.15 2.20
CA PRO A 85 -19.21 -9.22 2.68
C PRO A 85 -18.91 -10.61 2.07
N ALA A 86 -18.26 -10.66 0.91
CA ALA A 86 -17.87 -11.89 0.23
C ALA A 86 -16.39 -12.29 0.51
N GLY A 87 -15.80 -11.74 1.57
CA GLY A 87 -14.40 -11.96 1.96
C GLY A 87 -13.45 -10.87 1.48
N LEU A 88 -12.15 -11.10 1.66
CA LEU A 88 -11.11 -10.14 1.26
C LEU A 88 -11.02 -10.02 -0.27
N ARG A 89 -10.77 -8.81 -0.75
CA ARG A 89 -10.51 -8.49 -2.15
C ARG A 89 -9.26 -7.64 -2.29
N ILE A 90 -8.69 -7.64 -3.48
CA ILE A 90 -7.49 -6.88 -3.81
C ILE A 90 -7.91 -5.54 -4.41
N TYR A 91 -7.23 -4.47 -4.02
CA TYR A 91 -7.28 -3.19 -4.76
C TYR A 91 -5.89 -2.60 -5.03
N GLY A 92 -4.85 -3.09 -4.35
CA GLY A 92 -3.47 -2.66 -4.56
C GLY A 92 -2.94 -3.03 -5.95
N ALA A 93 -2.40 -2.06 -6.68
CA ALA A 93 -1.96 -2.18 -8.06
C ALA A 93 -0.79 -3.16 -8.25
N GLY A 94 0.15 -3.21 -7.31
CA GLY A 94 1.24 -4.20 -7.28
C GLY A 94 0.72 -5.63 -7.23
N ILE A 95 -0.39 -5.86 -6.51
CA ILE A 95 -1.05 -7.17 -6.47
C ILE A 95 -1.83 -7.42 -7.77
N VAL A 96 -2.67 -6.47 -8.21
CA VAL A 96 -3.51 -6.60 -9.42
C VAL A 96 -2.68 -6.91 -10.67
N SER A 97 -1.48 -6.34 -10.78
CA SER A 97 -0.57 -6.52 -11.91
C SER A 97 0.39 -7.70 -11.77
N SER A 98 0.28 -8.50 -10.70
CA SER A 98 1.09 -9.67 -10.43
C SER A 98 0.23 -10.92 -10.23
N HIS A 99 0.41 -11.91 -11.10
CA HIS A 99 -0.30 -13.18 -10.98
C HIS A 99 0.05 -13.91 -9.67
N ALA A 100 1.34 -14.01 -9.34
CA ALA A 100 1.80 -14.74 -8.17
C ALA A 100 1.42 -14.04 -6.86
N GLU A 101 1.56 -12.71 -6.79
CA GLU A 101 1.16 -11.94 -5.61
C GLU A 101 -0.36 -11.99 -5.39
N SER A 102 -1.16 -12.01 -6.46
CA SER A 102 -2.62 -12.12 -6.35
C SER A 102 -3.06 -13.39 -5.61
N ILE A 103 -2.40 -14.52 -5.87
CA ILE A 103 -2.66 -15.79 -5.17
C ILE A 103 -2.09 -15.70 -3.75
N PHE A 104 -0.82 -15.30 -3.61
CA PHE A 104 -0.14 -15.25 -2.32
C PHE A 104 -0.86 -14.34 -1.30
N ALA A 105 -1.32 -13.17 -1.74
CA ALA A 105 -1.97 -12.18 -0.91
C ALA A 105 -3.30 -12.66 -0.32
N LEU A 106 -4.01 -13.61 -0.94
CA LEU A 106 -5.32 -14.08 -0.47
C LEU A 106 -5.30 -15.52 0.07
N ASP A 107 -4.54 -16.41 -0.57
CA ASP A 107 -4.67 -17.86 -0.35
C ASP A 107 -3.53 -18.44 0.50
N ASP A 108 -2.34 -17.83 0.47
CA ASP A 108 -1.19 -18.36 1.22
C ASP A 108 -1.34 -18.08 2.73
N PRO A 109 -0.99 -19.04 3.61
CA PRO A 109 -1.04 -18.87 5.07
C PRO A 109 0.19 -18.15 5.66
N SER A 110 1.19 -17.80 4.85
CA SER A 110 2.41 -17.13 5.28
C SER A 110 2.21 -15.66 5.69
N PRO A 111 1.57 -14.79 4.90
CA PRO A 111 1.53 -13.36 5.21
C PRO A 111 0.54 -13.04 6.33
N ASN A 112 0.85 -11.99 7.08
CA ASN A 112 -0.11 -11.36 7.97
C ASN A 112 -1.14 -10.58 7.15
N ARG A 113 -2.40 -10.64 7.59
CA ARG A 113 -3.47 -9.76 7.07
C ARG A 113 -4.02 -8.98 8.25
N LEU A 114 -3.70 -7.70 8.32
CA LEU A 114 -3.99 -6.83 9.46
C LEU A 114 -4.94 -5.72 9.06
N GLY A 115 -5.82 -5.29 9.96
CA GLY A 115 -6.71 -4.15 9.72
C GLY A 115 -5.90 -2.87 9.56
N PHE A 116 -6.33 -2.03 8.63
CA PHE A 116 -5.70 -0.74 8.37
C PHE A 116 -5.76 0.17 9.61
N ASN A 117 -4.60 0.70 9.98
CA ASN A 117 -4.46 1.79 10.93
C ASN A 117 -3.34 2.71 10.43
N LEU A 118 -3.64 4.00 10.31
CA LEU A 118 -2.75 4.97 9.65
C LEU A 118 -1.36 5.02 10.29
N GLU A 119 -1.28 5.13 11.61
CA GLU A 119 0.00 5.23 12.32
C GLU A 119 0.76 3.90 12.31
N ARG A 120 0.05 2.77 12.47
CA ARG A 120 0.61 1.41 12.34
C ARG A 120 1.26 1.22 10.96
N VAL A 121 0.55 1.58 9.89
CA VAL A 121 1.03 1.48 8.50
C VAL A 121 2.27 2.34 8.29
N MET A 122 2.20 3.62 8.69
CA MET A 122 3.30 4.58 8.53
C MET A 122 4.57 4.21 9.32
N ARG A 123 4.47 3.31 10.29
CA ARG A 123 5.58 2.75 11.08
C ARG A 123 6.04 1.37 10.62
N THR A 124 5.47 0.80 9.55
CA THR A 124 5.86 -0.53 9.04
C THR A 124 6.87 -0.40 7.91
N PRO A 125 8.09 -0.95 8.02
CA PRO A 125 9.00 -1.09 6.88
C PRO A 125 8.44 -2.11 5.87
N TYR A 126 8.77 -1.93 4.59
CA TYR A 126 8.39 -2.87 3.51
C TYR A 126 9.62 -3.34 2.72
N ARG A 127 9.43 -4.41 1.94
CA ARG A 127 10.40 -4.94 0.98
C ARG A 127 9.87 -4.78 -0.43
N ILE A 128 10.74 -4.41 -1.36
CA ILE A 128 10.40 -4.18 -2.78
C ILE A 128 10.75 -5.37 -3.68
N ASP A 129 11.55 -6.29 -3.16
CA ASP A 129 12.23 -7.36 -3.89
C ASP A 129 11.68 -8.76 -3.59
N ASP A 130 10.55 -8.85 -2.88
CA ASP A 130 9.97 -10.11 -2.43
C ASP A 130 8.46 -9.96 -2.13
N PHE A 131 7.76 -11.08 -1.94
CA PHE A 131 6.35 -11.07 -1.53
C PHE A 131 6.16 -10.35 -0.19
N GLN A 132 5.00 -9.70 -0.02
CA GLN A 132 4.74 -8.93 1.19
C GLN A 132 4.51 -9.85 2.39
N GLN A 133 5.25 -9.62 3.48
CA GLN A 133 5.06 -10.31 4.76
C GLN A 133 3.77 -9.90 5.49
N VAL A 134 3.22 -8.73 5.14
CA VAL A 134 2.01 -8.17 5.71
C VAL A 134 1.22 -7.39 4.66
N TYR A 135 -0.09 -7.60 4.65
CA TYR A 135 -1.06 -6.81 3.89
C TYR A 135 -1.99 -6.09 4.86
N PHE A 136 -2.31 -4.83 4.55
CA PHE A 136 -3.27 -4.06 5.34
C PHE A 136 -4.64 -4.03 4.67
N VAL A 137 -5.66 -4.33 5.46
CA VAL A 137 -7.06 -4.49 5.05
C VAL A 137 -7.84 -3.24 5.44
N ILE A 138 -8.29 -2.48 4.45
CA ILE A 138 -9.21 -1.36 4.68
C ILE A 138 -10.66 -1.87 4.77
N PRO A 139 -11.51 -1.28 5.62
CA PRO A 139 -12.93 -1.65 5.68
C PRO A 139 -13.76 -1.01 4.56
N SER A 140 -13.26 0.08 3.96
CA SER A 140 -13.84 0.74 2.78
C SER A 140 -12.87 1.78 2.21
N LEU A 141 -13.05 2.15 0.93
CA LEU A 141 -12.33 3.27 0.30
C LEU A 141 -12.58 4.58 1.05
N LYS A 142 -13.80 4.79 1.56
CA LYS A 142 -14.13 5.98 2.33
C LYS A 142 -13.34 6.04 3.65
N ALA A 143 -13.19 4.92 4.36
CA ALA A 143 -12.38 4.89 5.57
C ALA A 143 -10.90 5.22 5.29
N LEU A 144 -10.39 4.79 4.13
CA LEU A 144 -9.04 5.13 3.70
C LEU A 144 -8.90 6.63 3.40
N LEU A 145 -9.85 7.23 2.67
CA LEU A 145 -9.91 8.67 2.42
C LEU A 145 -10.02 9.46 3.73
N ASP A 146 -10.98 9.12 4.59
CA ASP A 146 -11.22 9.80 5.87
C ASP A 146 -9.95 9.79 6.75
N ALA A 147 -9.17 8.70 6.73
CA ALA A 147 -7.89 8.63 7.43
C ALA A 147 -6.86 9.62 6.89
N THR A 148 -6.82 9.86 5.58
CA THR A 148 -5.89 10.82 4.97
C THR A 148 -6.28 12.29 5.12
N LEU A 149 -7.55 12.58 5.43
CA LEU A 149 -8.03 13.94 5.66
C LEU A 149 -7.82 14.41 7.11
N GLN A 150 -7.24 13.58 7.97
CA GLN A 150 -6.89 13.96 9.35
C GLN A 150 -5.74 14.99 9.36
N ASP A 151 -5.48 15.62 10.52
CA ASP A 151 -4.33 16.52 10.66
C ASP A 151 -3.00 15.74 10.70
N PHE A 152 -2.32 15.69 9.56
CA PHE A 152 -1.02 15.03 9.42
C PHE A 152 0.07 15.76 10.20
N GLY A 153 -0.08 17.05 10.53
CA GLY A 153 0.91 17.80 11.31
C GLY A 153 1.12 17.19 12.70
N ALA A 154 0.04 16.92 13.43
CA ALA A 154 0.09 16.26 14.73
C ALA A 154 0.58 14.81 14.63
N LEU A 155 0.19 14.09 13.58
CA LEU A 155 0.64 12.72 13.31
C LEU A 155 2.15 12.65 13.07
N TYR A 156 2.68 13.54 12.22
CA TYR A 156 4.12 13.64 11.95
C TYR A 156 4.94 13.92 13.21
N GLY A 157 4.42 14.74 14.12
CA GLY A 157 5.05 14.95 15.43
C GLY A 157 5.21 13.66 16.24
N ARG A 158 4.16 12.81 16.28
CA ARG A 158 4.23 11.50 16.96
C ARG A 158 5.13 10.50 16.24
N LEU A 159 5.08 10.49 14.90
CA LEU A 159 5.90 9.60 14.07
C LEU A 159 7.39 9.92 14.23
N ALA A 160 7.76 11.20 14.34
CA ALA A 160 9.15 11.62 14.52
C ALA A 160 9.79 11.07 15.81
N THR A 161 8.99 10.77 16.84
CA THR A 161 9.45 10.22 18.12
C THR A 161 9.21 8.72 18.26
N SER A 162 8.53 8.09 17.30
CA SER A 162 8.13 6.69 17.37
C SER A 162 9.05 5.81 16.54
N GLY A 163 9.47 4.68 17.11
CA GLY A 163 10.25 3.68 16.37
C GLY A 163 9.41 2.90 15.36
N ASP A 164 10.08 2.27 14.39
CA ASP A 164 9.45 1.36 13.45
C ASP A 164 8.90 0.11 14.15
N ILE A 165 7.82 -0.43 13.60
CA ILE A 165 7.25 -1.71 13.99
C ILE A 165 7.77 -2.76 13.00
N PRO A 166 8.40 -3.86 13.44
CA PRO A 166 8.94 -4.87 12.54
C PRO A 166 7.90 -5.37 11.54
N ILE A 167 8.31 -5.63 10.30
CA ILE A 167 7.43 -5.94 9.17
C ILE A 167 6.46 -7.11 9.46
N ALA A 168 6.95 -8.15 10.14
CA ALA A 168 6.16 -9.35 10.48
C ALA A 168 5.45 -9.26 11.85
N ALA A 169 5.62 -8.16 12.60
CA ALA A 169 5.06 -8.06 13.95
C ALA A 169 3.54 -7.83 13.90
N ILE A 170 2.82 -8.57 14.76
CA ILE A 170 1.43 -8.28 15.11
C ILE A 170 1.48 -7.47 16.41
N ALA A 171 1.15 -6.19 16.34
CA ALA A 171 1.23 -5.28 17.47
C ALA A 171 -0.05 -5.36 18.34
N PRO A 172 0.03 -5.02 19.64
CA PRO A 172 -1.17 -4.86 20.46
C PRO A 172 -2.14 -3.85 19.83
N GLY A 173 -3.39 -4.26 19.66
CA GLY A 173 -4.43 -3.43 19.02
C GLY A 173 -4.60 -3.66 17.52
N ASP A 174 -3.73 -4.44 16.87
CA ASP A 174 -3.96 -4.84 15.48
C ASP A 174 -5.22 -5.71 15.38
N ARG A 175 -6.13 -5.35 14.46
CA ARG A 175 -7.23 -6.24 14.06
C ARG A 175 -6.64 -7.32 13.16
N VAL A 176 -6.66 -8.58 13.60
CA VAL A 176 -6.04 -9.67 12.85
C VAL A 176 -7.08 -10.41 12.01
N PHE A 177 -6.92 -10.39 10.68
CA PHE A 177 -7.66 -11.24 9.75
C PHE A 177 -6.94 -12.56 9.51
N THR A 178 -5.61 -12.52 9.48
CA THR A 178 -4.75 -13.70 9.42
C THR A 178 -3.50 -13.43 10.23
N ALA A 179 -3.23 -14.29 11.22
CA ALA A 179 -1.92 -14.40 11.85
C ALA A 179 -1.08 -15.33 10.96
N GLY A 180 -0.28 -14.74 10.08
CA GLY A 180 0.49 -15.47 9.09
C GLY A 180 1.65 -16.23 9.71
N SER A 181 1.97 -17.40 9.15
CA SER A 181 3.08 -18.24 9.62
C SER A 181 4.46 -17.66 9.34
N GLN A 182 4.57 -16.68 8.43
CA GLN A 182 5.82 -16.12 7.92
C GLN A 182 6.76 -17.17 7.30
N ALA A 183 6.23 -18.35 6.97
CA ALA A 183 7.01 -19.50 6.51
C ALA A 183 7.67 -19.27 5.15
N TYR A 184 7.11 -18.42 4.29
CA TYR A 184 7.74 -18.04 3.02
C TYR A 184 8.98 -17.17 3.29
N ALA A 185 8.81 -16.08 4.05
CA ALA A 185 9.91 -15.14 4.33
C ALA A 185 11.04 -15.76 5.16
N ALA A 186 10.75 -16.77 5.98
CA ALA A 186 11.77 -17.49 6.76
C ALA A 186 12.63 -18.47 5.92
N LYS A 187 12.22 -18.79 4.69
CA LYS A 187 12.98 -19.66 3.77
C LYS A 187 13.90 -18.89 2.83
N ALA A 188 13.68 -17.59 2.69
CA ALA A 188 14.39 -16.70 1.77
C ALA A 188 15.72 -16.21 2.36
#